data_AF-A0A6I8P440-F1
#
_entry.id   AF-A0A6I8P440-F1
#
_cell.length_a   1.000
_cell.length_b   1.000
_cell.length_c   1.000
_cell.angle_alpha   90.00
_cell.angle_beta   90.00
_cell.angle_gamma   90.00
#
_symmetry.space_group_name_H-M   'P 1'
#
loop_
_entity.id
_entity.type
_entity.pdbx_description
1 polymer ?
#
loop_
_entity_poly.entity_id
_entity_poly.type
_entity_poly.pdbx_seq_one_letter_code
_entity_poly.pdbx_strand_id
1 'polypeptide(L)'
;MEPGGAGPGSPGSPGSPGSVDGPGMGGGPVGGVVGGPGDPGARVCAVLPAGGLGERMGVCPPKQFWPLLHRPLISYTLHALNRVSWIKDIIVAVTSENIEAMKSIVEKYRHKRVTVVEAGATRHRSIFNGLKALSGTDPSSPLQKPEVVIIHDAVRPFVPEDVLLRVVTAAKEQGAAGAIRPLVSTVITPSADGCLGHSLERSQHRASEMPQAFLFDIIYQAYHQCSDYDLDYGTECLHLALKYCNINAKLVEGSPDLWKVTFKRDLYAAESIIKERLAQQICIVLDTKGDAGRVGCLLQEMLKSQMKGNEPLVTLCQNDQHLQNIFVGQCYSFICINVHLHDSETPSLSGPVEDLVGIRDFAEQVKTRNIFVYGLLVHYTQGQLQETVKRGAAIIAGLIQDRNSRLIGQLLVA
;
A
#
# COMPACT_ATOMS: atom_id res chain seq x y z
N MET A 1 -28.22 -39.13 -41.21
CA MET A 1 -27.68 -40.44 -41.63
C MET A 1 -26.46 -40.72 -40.76
N GLU A 2 -26.72 -41.37 -39.64
CA GLU A 2 -25.77 -42.22 -38.89
C GLU A 2 -25.47 -43.52 -39.69
N PRO A 3 -24.72 -44.54 -39.20
CA PRO A 3 -24.02 -44.75 -37.91
C PRO A 3 -22.59 -45.32 -38.10
N GLY A 4 -21.77 -45.73 -37.13
CA GLY A 4 -21.84 -45.99 -35.68
C GLY A 4 -20.40 -46.27 -35.21
N GLY A 5 -20.05 -46.47 -33.94
CA GLY A 5 -20.78 -46.96 -32.78
C GLY A 5 -19.99 -48.14 -32.20
N ALA A 6 -19.51 -48.04 -30.95
CA ALA A 6 -19.40 -49.13 -29.95
C ALA A 6 -18.45 -48.77 -28.79
N GLY A 7 -19.04 -48.29 -27.67
CA GLY A 7 -19.18 -49.06 -26.43
C GLY A 7 -17.96 -49.47 -25.57
N PRO A 8 -18.15 -49.63 -24.24
CA PRO A 8 -17.13 -49.40 -23.21
C PRO A 8 -16.52 -50.67 -22.61
N GLY A 9 -15.38 -50.54 -21.93
CA GLY A 9 -14.75 -51.64 -21.19
C GLY A 9 -13.97 -51.19 -19.96
N SER A 10 -14.45 -51.59 -18.78
CA SER A 10 -13.73 -51.74 -17.50
C SER A 10 -14.49 -52.85 -16.75
N PRO A 11 -13.93 -53.59 -15.77
CA PRO A 11 -12.69 -53.36 -15.02
C PRO A 11 -11.78 -54.61 -14.92
N GLY A 12 -10.57 -54.45 -14.36
CA GLY A 12 -9.72 -55.59 -14.03
C GLY A 12 -8.58 -55.21 -13.08
N SER A 13 -8.74 -55.52 -11.80
CA SER A 13 -7.63 -55.77 -10.88
C SER A 13 -7.39 -57.28 -10.84
N PRO A 14 -6.13 -57.74 -10.67
CA PRO A 14 -5.76 -58.23 -9.34
C PRO A 14 -4.27 -58.07 -8.99
N GLY A 15 -3.97 -58.13 -7.68
CA GLY A 15 -2.75 -58.77 -7.19
C GLY A 15 -1.67 -57.87 -6.60
N SER A 16 -1.68 -57.73 -5.27
CA SER A 16 -0.44 -57.59 -4.46
C SER A 16 0.30 -58.94 -4.44
N PRO A 17 1.64 -58.96 -4.29
CA PRO A 17 2.18 -59.21 -2.94
C PRO A 17 3.52 -58.50 -2.67
N GLY A 18 3.91 -58.46 -1.39
CA GLY A 18 5.34 -58.45 -1.02
C GLY A 18 5.82 -57.26 -0.19
N SER A 19 5.60 -57.35 1.11
CA SER A 19 6.40 -56.69 2.15
C SER A 19 7.84 -57.19 2.15
N VAL A 20 8.82 -56.29 2.19
CA VAL A 20 10.15 -56.58 2.72
C VAL A 20 10.71 -55.34 3.42
N ASP A 21 11.18 -55.57 4.64
CA ASP A 21 11.72 -54.63 5.61
C ASP A 21 12.99 -53.88 5.15
N GLY A 22 13.24 -52.70 5.73
CA GLY A 22 14.42 -51.83 5.51
C GLY A 22 15.70 -52.29 6.24
N PRO A 23 16.62 -51.40 6.69
CA PRO A 23 16.79 -49.96 6.45
C PRO A 23 18.19 -49.58 5.92
N GLY A 24 18.34 -48.36 5.38
CA GLY A 24 19.63 -47.80 4.95
C GLY A 24 19.75 -46.33 5.31
N MET A 25 20.43 -46.04 6.41
CA MET A 25 20.81 -44.71 6.87
C MET A 25 21.68 -43.97 5.84
N GLY A 26 21.34 -42.71 5.57
CA GLY A 26 22.14 -41.79 4.76
C GLY A 26 21.71 -40.36 5.02
N GLY A 27 22.15 -39.80 6.15
CA GLY A 27 21.90 -38.41 6.52
C GLY A 27 22.76 -37.45 5.70
N GLY A 28 22.10 -36.51 5.02
CA GLY A 28 22.70 -35.28 4.50
C GLY A 28 21.76 -34.11 4.79
N PRO A 29 22.25 -32.96 5.28
CA PRO A 29 21.38 -31.84 5.63
C PRO A 29 20.99 -31.09 4.36
N VAL A 30 19.83 -31.42 3.78
CA VAL A 30 19.19 -30.57 2.79
C VAL A 30 18.33 -29.56 3.54
N GLY A 31 18.96 -28.47 3.98
CA GLY A 31 18.28 -27.28 4.47
C GLY A 31 17.60 -26.55 3.31
N GLY A 32 16.57 -27.16 2.73
CA GLY A 32 15.65 -26.49 1.82
C GLY A 32 14.71 -25.63 2.64
N VAL A 33 14.89 -24.32 2.59
CA VAL A 33 13.86 -23.37 3.03
C VAL A 33 12.70 -23.54 2.07
N VAL A 34 11.73 -24.38 2.44
CA VAL A 34 10.46 -24.49 1.73
C VAL A 34 9.75 -23.16 1.94
N GLY A 35 9.76 -22.32 0.91
CA GLY A 35 9.06 -21.04 0.91
C GLY A 35 7.59 -21.27 1.25
N GLY A 36 7.08 -20.53 2.23
CA GLY A 36 5.66 -20.55 2.55
C GLY A 36 4.80 -20.08 1.37
N PRO A 37 3.48 -20.33 1.39
CA PRO A 37 2.58 -19.81 0.37
C PRO A 37 2.72 -18.28 0.28
N GLY A 38 3.27 -17.78 -0.83
CA GLY A 38 3.52 -16.35 -1.08
C GLY A 38 4.98 -15.95 -1.26
N ASP A 39 5.96 -16.84 -1.11
CA ASP A 39 7.37 -16.57 -1.41
C ASP A 39 7.70 -16.92 -2.88
N PRO A 40 8.24 -15.99 -3.70
CA PRO A 40 8.65 -16.28 -5.08
C PRO A 40 9.85 -17.24 -5.19
N GLY A 41 10.48 -17.65 -4.08
CA GLY A 41 11.61 -18.57 -4.07
C GLY A 41 12.83 -18.00 -4.82
N ALA A 42 12.98 -16.68 -4.81
CA ALA A 42 14.02 -15.92 -5.48
C ALA A 42 14.42 -14.72 -4.63
N ARG A 43 15.67 -14.26 -4.75
CA ARG A 43 16.06 -13.00 -4.12
C ARG A 43 15.48 -11.83 -4.94
N VAL A 44 14.54 -11.09 -4.35
CA VAL A 44 13.88 -9.96 -5.01
C VAL A 44 14.27 -8.64 -4.36
N CYS A 45 14.61 -7.63 -5.16
CA CYS A 45 14.78 -6.24 -4.71
C CYS A 45 13.89 -5.30 -5.55
N ALA A 46 13.67 -4.07 -5.07
CA ALA A 46 12.90 -3.05 -5.78
C ALA A 46 13.73 -1.79 -6.04
N VAL A 47 13.49 -1.12 -7.17
CA VAL A 47 14.10 0.17 -7.54
C VAL A 47 12.98 1.18 -7.83
N LEU A 48 13.03 2.31 -7.14
CA LEU A 48 12.06 3.40 -7.22
C LEU A 48 12.73 4.67 -7.75
N PRO A 49 12.53 5.05 -9.02
CA PRO A 49 12.92 6.37 -9.49
C PRO A 49 12.02 7.44 -8.87
N ALA A 50 12.62 8.31 -8.06
CA ALA A 50 11.97 9.38 -7.32
C ALA A 50 12.68 10.75 -7.52
N GLY A 51 13.47 10.90 -8.60
CA GLY A 51 14.16 12.14 -8.95
C GLY A 51 13.35 13.15 -9.77
N GLY A 52 12.13 12.79 -10.20
CA GLY A 52 11.32 13.67 -11.04
C GLY A 52 10.83 14.93 -10.29
N LEU A 53 10.85 16.08 -10.97
CA LEU A 53 10.39 17.36 -10.42
C LEU A 53 8.85 17.49 -10.35
N GLY A 54 8.11 16.67 -11.10
CA GLY A 54 6.65 16.66 -11.06
C GLY A 54 6.01 17.88 -11.74
N GLU A 55 6.65 18.43 -12.77
CA GLU A 55 6.28 19.67 -13.48
C GLU A 55 4.78 19.78 -13.82
N ARG A 56 4.16 18.70 -14.30
CA ARG A 56 2.72 18.64 -14.62
C ARG A 56 1.79 18.95 -13.43
N MET A 57 2.25 18.71 -12.21
CA MET A 57 1.49 19.02 -11.00
C MET A 57 1.74 20.45 -10.52
N GLY A 58 2.86 21.08 -10.92
CA GLY A 58 3.19 22.46 -10.56
C GLY A 58 3.31 22.70 -9.05
N VAL A 59 3.68 21.67 -8.28
CA VAL A 59 3.78 21.74 -6.82
C VAL A 59 5.21 21.88 -6.36
N CYS A 60 5.40 22.64 -5.28
CA CYS A 60 6.61 22.65 -4.45
C CYS A 60 6.18 22.25 -3.04
N PRO A 61 6.74 21.18 -2.43
CA PRO A 61 7.86 20.35 -2.91
C PRO A 61 7.48 19.39 -4.06
N PRO A 62 8.45 18.69 -4.69
CA PRO A 62 8.16 17.66 -5.69
C PRO A 62 7.11 16.66 -5.20
N LYS A 63 6.23 16.23 -6.09
CA LYS A 63 4.99 15.51 -5.74
C LYS A 63 5.17 14.24 -4.91
N GLN A 64 6.29 13.53 -5.04
CA GLN A 64 6.63 12.36 -4.23
C GLN A 64 6.79 12.70 -2.74
N PHE A 65 7.13 13.95 -2.42
CA PHE A 65 7.22 14.49 -1.08
C PHE A 65 5.95 15.25 -0.64
N TRP A 66 4.93 15.31 -1.50
CA TRP A 66 3.68 16.00 -1.15
C TRP A 66 3.02 15.34 0.07
N PRO A 67 2.67 16.12 1.11
CA PRO A 67 2.05 15.57 2.31
C PRO A 67 0.58 15.22 2.06
N LEU A 68 0.24 13.96 2.29
CA LEU A 68 -1.13 13.47 2.45
C LEU A 68 -1.28 13.07 3.93
N LEU A 69 -2.21 13.70 4.65
CA LEU A 69 -2.39 13.49 6.11
C LEU A 69 -1.07 13.61 6.89
N HIS A 70 -0.30 14.68 6.63
CA HIS A 70 1.02 14.96 7.22
C HIS A 70 2.11 13.92 6.94
N ARG A 71 1.90 13.04 5.95
CA ARG A 71 2.88 12.03 5.53
C ARG A 71 3.18 12.18 4.03
N PRO A 72 4.45 12.18 3.61
CA PRO A 72 4.79 12.33 2.19
C PRO A 72 4.30 11.13 1.38
N LEU A 73 3.82 11.37 0.16
CA LEU A 73 3.27 10.35 -0.74
C LEU A 73 4.18 9.12 -0.91
N ILE A 74 5.49 9.32 -1.10
CA ILE A 74 6.46 8.22 -1.24
C ILE A 74 6.51 7.29 -0.02
N SER A 75 6.24 7.82 1.18
CA SER A 75 6.22 7.04 2.42
C SER A 75 5.08 6.02 2.44
N TYR A 76 3.97 6.27 1.72
CA TYR A 76 2.90 5.28 1.54
C TYR A 76 3.33 4.16 0.58
N THR A 77 4.01 4.50 -0.51
CA THR A 77 4.57 3.51 -1.46
C THR A 77 5.62 2.62 -0.79
N LEU A 78 6.54 3.22 -0.02
CA LEU A 78 7.53 2.47 0.75
C LEU A 78 6.88 1.55 1.77
N HIS A 79 5.82 2.01 2.46
CA HIS A 79 5.08 1.17 3.39
C HIS A 79 4.43 -0.04 2.70
N ALA A 80 3.82 0.15 1.53
CA ALA A 80 3.23 -0.95 0.77
C ALA A 80 4.28 -2.01 0.42
N LEU A 81 5.44 -1.61 -0.08
CA LEU A 81 6.54 -2.51 -0.40
C LEU A 81 7.20 -3.13 0.85
N ASN A 82 7.30 -2.37 1.95
CA ASN A 82 7.88 -2.85 3.20
C ASN A 82 7.02 -3.91 3.92
N ARG A 83 5.71 -3.96 3.66
CA ARG A 83 4.84 -5.04 4.17
C ARG A 83 5.14 -6.38 3.50
N VAL A 84 5.71 -6.37 2.30
CA VAL A 84 6.09 -7.56 1.55
C VAL A 84 7.41 -8.09 2.09
N SER A 85 7.37 -9.25 2.75
CA SER A 85 8.52 -9.80 3.49
C SER A 85 9.62 -10.35 2.58
N TRP A 86 9.26 -10.80 1.38
CA TRP A 86 10.19 -11.39 0.41
C TRP A 86 10.97 -10.36 -0.43
N ILE A 87 10.56 -9.07 -0.46
CA ILE A 87 11.36 -7.99 -1.07
C ILE A 87 12.53 -7.63 -0.13
N LYS A 88 13.76 -8.04 -0.46
CA LYS A 88 14.90 -7.93 0.46
C LYS A 88 15.45 -6.52 0.61
N ASP A 89 15.53 -5.76 -0.48
CA ASP A 89 16.05 -4.40 -0.48
C ASP A 89 15.20 -3.49 -1.39
N ILE A 90 15.06 -2.23 -1.00
CA ILE A 90 14.33 -1.18 -1.74
C ILE A 90 15.29 -0.02 -1.98
N ILE A 91 15.63 0.20 -3.25
CA ILE A 91 16.50 1.29 -3.67
C ILE A 91 15.65 2.47 -4.10
N VAL A 92 15.88 3.64 -3.52
CA VAL A 92 15.15 4.87 -3.85
C VAL A 92 16.14 5.87 -4.45
N ALA A 93 15.96 6.19 -5.73
CA ALA A 93 16.79 7.16 -6.42
C ALA A 93 16.15 8.54 -6.35
N VAL A 94 16.75 9.47 -5.60
CA VAL A 94 16.28 10.88 -5.46
C VAL A 94 17.36 11.84 -5.94
N THR A 95 16.98 13.07 -6.30
CA THR A 95 17.98 14.08 -6.68
C THR A 95 18.93 14.36 -5.51
N SER A 96 20.14 14.83 -5.81
CA SER A 96 21.18 15.10 -4.81
C SER A 96 20.70 16.04 -3.70
N GLU A 97 19.88 17.03 -4.03
CA GLU A 97 19.31 18.00 -3.07
C GLU A 97 18.30 17.35 -2.12
N ASN A 98 17.67 16.25 -2.52
CA ASN A 98 16.62 15.57 -1.75
C ASN A 98 17.11 14.31 -1.02
N ILE A 99 18.40 13.95 -1.11
CA ILE A 99 18.96 12.77 -0.42
C ILE A 99 18.72 12.85 1.08
N GLU A 100 19.03 13.98 1.71
CA GLU A 100 18.92 14.12 3.16
C GLU A 100 17.45 14.14 3.62
N ALA A 101 16.58 14.83 2.87
CA ALA A 101 15.15 14.81 3.11
C ALA A 101 14.58 13.39 3.02
N MET A 102 15.03 12.59 2.04
CA MET A 102 14.60 11.20 1.88
C MET A 102 15.10 10.32 3.03
N LYS A 103 16.36 10.46 3.46
CA LYS A 103 16.89 9.74 4.64
C LYS A 103 16.10 10.07 5.91
N SER A 104 15.79 11.35 6.13
CA SER A 104 14.93 11.78 7.25
C SER A 104 13.54 11.15 7.19
N ILE A 105 12.94 11.02 5.99
CA ILE A 105 11.66 10.32 5.82
C ILE A 105 11.79 8.82 6.13
N VAL A 106 12.87 8.15 5.69
CA VAL A 106 13.12 6.73 5.98
C VAL A 106 13.21 6.50 7.49
N GLU A 107 13.97 7.34 8.21
CA GLU A 107 14.14 7.25 9.66
C GLU A 107 12.83 7.58 10.40
N LYS A 108 12.21 8.72 10.10
CA LYS A 108 10.99 9.21 10.77
C LYS A 108 9.85 8.19 10.70
N TYR A 109 9.67 7.52 9.57
CA TYR A 109 8.61 6.52 9.35
C TYR A 109 9.11 5.08 9.51
N ARG A 110 10.35 4.88 9.98
CA ARG A 110 10.95 3.56 10.25
C ARG A 110 10.86 2.58 9.08
N HIS A 111 11.06 3.09 7.86
CA HIS A 111 11.12 2.27 6.66
C HIS A 111 12.38 1.40 6.71
N LYS A 112 12.19 0.08 6.72
CA LYS A 112 13.30 -0.88 6.80
C LYS A 112 13.79 -1.22 5.40
N ARG A 113 15.01 -1.73 5.24
CA ARG A 113 15.51 -2.25 3.95
C ARG A 113 15.52 -1.20 2.83
N VAL A 114 15.66 0.09 3.18
CA VAL A 114 15.69 1.18 2.19
C VAL A 114 17.11 1.71 2.06
N THR A 115 17.61 1.76 0.82
CA THR A 115 18.87 2.43 0.47
C THR A 115 18.57 3.59 -0.45
N VAL A 116 19.08 4.77 -0.11
CA VAL A 116 18.89 5.99 -0.91
C VAL A 116 20.11 6.18 -1.79
N VAL A 117 19.88 6.41 -3.08
CA VAL A 117 20.92 6.67 -4.08
C VAL A 117 20.62 7.95 -4.86
N GLU A 118 21.63 8.50 -5.52
CA GLU A 118 21.46 9.65 -6.38
C GLU A 118 20.74 9.27 -7.68
N ALA A 119 19.69 10.04 -8.01
CA ALA A 119 18.97 9.97 -9.26
C ALA A 119 19.77 10.60 -10.41
N GLY A 120 19.56 10.09 -11.63
CA GLY A 120 20.03 10.77 -12.83
C GLY A 120 19.05 11.84 -13.30
N ALA A 121 19.43 12.58 -14.34
CA ALA A 121 18.59 13.63 -14.93
C ALA A 121 17.25 13.11 -15.49
N THR A 122 17.19 11.84 -15.89
CA THR A 122 16.00 11.21 -16.49
C THR A 122 15.54 9.98 -15.70
N ARG A 123 14.33 9.49 -16.03
CA ARG A 123 13.77 8.28 -15.41
C ARG A 123 14.68 7.07 -15.60
N HIS A 124 15.15 6.80 -16.83
CA HIS A 124 16.01 5.65 -17.10
C HIS A 124 17.37 5.77 -16.43
N ARG A 125 18.00 6.96 -16.43
CA ARG A 125 19.27 7.17 -15.70
C ARG A 125 19.11 6.93 -14.19
N SER A 126 18.00 7.38 -13.61
CA SER A 126 17.68 7.13 -12.19
C SER A 126 17.51 5.64 -11.88
N ILE A 127 16.80 4.91 -12.74
CA ILE A 127 16.65 3.45 -12.60
C ILE A 127 18.02 2.78 -12.72
N PHE A 128 18.84 3.19 -13.68
CA PHE A 128 20.15 2.59 -13.91
C PHE A 128 21.08 2.77 -12.69
N ASN A 129 21.08 3.95 -12.06
CA ASN A 129 21.81 4.17 -10.80
C ASN A 129 21.32 3.22 -9.69
N GLY A 130 20.01 2.99 -9.59
CA GLY A 130 19.46 2.02 -8.65
C GLY A 130 19.88 0.58 -8.95
N LEU A 131 19.93 0.18 -10.22
CA LEU A 131 20.42 -1.14 -10.63
C LEU A 131 21.92 -1.30 -10.36
N LYS A 132 22.74 -0.25 -10.59
CA LYS A 132 24.17 -0.25 -10.27
C LYS A 132 24.41 -0.51 -8.78
N ALA A 133 23.64 0.12 -7.90
CA ALA A 133 23.73 -0.12 -6.46
C ALA A 133 23.46 -1.58 -6.06
N LEU A 134 22.61 -2.28 -6.81
CA LEU A 134 22.29 -3.70 -6.61
C LEU A 134 23.28 -4.66 -7.30
N SER A 135 24.08 -4.20 -8.25
CA SER A 135 24.94 -5.08 -9.06
C SER A 135 26.03 -5.81 -8.27
N GLY A 136 26.37 -5.33 -7.07
CA GLY A 136 27.43 -5.91 -6.24
C GLY A 136 28.85 -5.65 -6.78
N THR A 137 29.01 -4.73 -7.74
CA THR A 137 30.34 -4.35 -8.26
C THR A 137 31.18 -3.54 -7.28
N ASP A 138 30.55 -2.98 -6.25
CA ASP A 138 31.23 -2.32 -5.15
C ASP A 138 31.41 -3.32 -3.99
N PRO A 139 32.64 -3.79 -3.69
CA PRO A 139 32.91 -4.72 -2.60
C PRO A 139 32.55 -4.17 -1.21
N SER A 140 32.39 -2.85 -1.09
CA SER A 140 31.99 -2.19 0.15
C SER A 140 30.47 -2.09 0.32
N SER A 141 29.69 -2.41 -0.71
CA SER A 141 28.23 -2.37 -0.64
C SER A 141 27.69 -3.54 0.18
N PRO A 142 26.83 -3.29 1.19
CA PRO A 142 26.16 -4.35 1.93
C PRO A 142 25.05 -5.05 1.12
N LEU A 143 24.74 -4.55 -0.09
CA LEU A 143 23.67 -5.06 -0.93
C LEU A 143 24.12 -6.28 -1.72
N GLN A 144 23.28 -7.31 -1.73
CA GLN A 144 23.50 -8.50 -2.56
C GLN A 144 22.68 -8.40 -3.83
N LYS A 145 23.31 -8.81 -4.94
CA LYS A 145 22.68 -8.90 -6.26
C LYS A 145 21.40 -9.75 -6.20
N PRO A 146 20.24 -9.21 -6.62
CA PRO A 146 19.01 -9.98 -6.69
C PRO A 146 18.97 -10.88 -7.93
N GLU A 147 18.12 -11.89 -7.89
CA GLU A 147 17.74 -12.67 -9.07
C GLU A 147 16.70 -11.90 -9.90
N VAL A 148 15.72 -11.30 -9.22
CA VAL A 148 14.65 -10.50 -9.84
C VAL A 148 14.65 -9.10 -9.25
N VAL A 149 14.51 -8.09 -10.10
CA VAL A 149 14.34 -6.70 -9.68
C VAL A 149 12.99 -6.16 -10.11
N ILE A 150 12.30 -5.52 -9.18
CA ILE A 150 11.05 -4.81 -9.41
C ILE A 150 11.37 -3.34 -9.69
N ILE A 151 10.79 -2.77 -10.75
CA ILE A 151 10.79 -1.33 -10.99
C ILE A 151 9.40 -0.80 -10.65
N HIS A 152 9.32 0.15 -9.72
CA HIS A 152 8.05 0.74 -9.29
C HIS A 152 8.13 2.26 -9.17
N ASP A 153 7.09 2.99 -9.58
CA ASP A 153 7.11 4.44 -9.44
C ASP A 153 6.80 4.84 -7.98
N ALA A 154 7.58 5.79 -7.43
CA ALA A 154 7.41 6.29 -6.06
C ALA A 154 6.02 6.90 -5.76
N VAL A 155 5.25 7.26 -6.78
CA VAL A 155 3.94 7.93 -6.69
C VAL A 155 2.76 7.00 -7.02
N ARG A 156 2.93 5.69 -6.79
CA ARG A 156 1.90 4.64 -6.92
C ARG A 156 1.75 3.89 -5.58
N PRO A 157 1.10 4.51 -4.58
CA PRO A 157 1.10 4.00 -3.21
C PRO A 157 0.20 2.78 -2.98
N PHE A 158 -0.71 2.50 -3.92
CA PHE A 158 -1.72 1.44 -3.79
C PHE A 158 -1.32 0.20 -4.59
N VAL A 159 -0.15 -0.37 -4.28
CA VAL A 159 0.31 -1.61 -4.91
C VAL A 159 0.00 -2.83 -4.02
N PRO A 160 -0.88 -3.74 -4.46
CA PRO A 160 -1.13 -5.00 -3.76
C PRO A 160 0.05 -5.99 -3.84
N GLU A 161 0.13 -6.92 -2.89
CA GLU A 161 1.15 -7.97 -2.92
C GLU A 161 0.91 -9.00 -4.03
N ASP A 162 -0.35 -9.28 -4.39
CA ASP A 162 -0.68 -10.28 -5.42
C ASP A 162 -0.13 -9.89 -6.80
N VAL A 163 -0.24 -8.61 -7.18
CA VAL A 163 0.29 -8.15 -8.47
C VAL A 163 1.81 -8.19 -8.48
N LEU A 164 2.47 -7.86 -7.35
CA LEU A 164 3.93 -7.95 -7.21
C LEU A 164 4.39 -9.40 -7.39
N LEU A 165 3.72 -10.35 -6.74
CA LEU A 165 4.03 -11.77 -6.86
C LEU A 165 3.80 -12.28 -8.30
N ARG A 166 2.70 -11.87 -8.95
CA ARG A 166 2.40 -12.25 -10.34
C ARG A 166 3.43 -11.74 -11.33
N VAL A 167 3.85 -10.47 -11.24
CA VAL A 167 4.88 -9.94 -12.15
C VAL A 167 6.25 -10.55 -11.89
N VAL A 168 6.61 -10.81 -10.62
CA VAL A 168 7.87 -11.49 -10.28
C VAL A 168 7.89 -12.91 -10.83
N THR A 169 6.82 -13.67 -10.62
CA THR A 169 6.71 -15.06 -11.11
C THR A 169 6.82 -15.09 -12.63
N ALA A 170 6.08 -14.23 -13.33
CA ALA A 170 6.13 -14.12 -14.79
C ALA A 170 7.51 -13.67 -15.30
N ALA A 171 8.20 -12.78 -14.58
CA ALA A 171 9.54 -12.35 -14.94
C ALA A 171 10.59 -13.45 -14.75
N LYS A 172 10.44 -14.35 -13.77
CA LYS A 172 11.32 -15.52 -13.62
C LYS A 172 11.21 -16.46 -14.83
N GLU A 173 9.99 -16.67 -15.32
CA GLU A 173 9.73 -17.57 -16.45
C GLU A 173 10.13 -16.96 -17.80
N GLN A 174 9.83 -15.68 -18.01
CA GLN A 174 9.93 -15.02 -19.31
C GLN A 174 11.12 -14.04 -19.43
N GLY A 175 11.80 -13.74 -18.33
CA GLY A 175 12.88 -12.75 -18.23
C GLY A 175 12.41 -11.33 -17.90
N ALA A 176 11.19 -10.96 -18.30
CA ALA A 176 10.58 -9.66 -18.01
C ALA A 176 9.05 -9.77 -17.92
N ALA A 177 8.44 -8.94 -17.08
CA ALA A 177 6.99 -8.83 -16.97
C ALA A 177 6.55 -7.43 -16.49
N GLY A 178 5.34 -7.03 -16.84
CA GLY A 178 4.79 -5.75 -16.42
C GLY A 178 3.28 -5.75 -16.27
N ALA A 179 2.80 -4.94 -15.32
CA ALA A 179 1.37 -4.72 -15.14
C ALA A 179 0.80 -3.88 -16.30
N ILE A 180 -0.39 -4.24 -16.76
CA ILE A 180 -1.14 -3.49 -17.78
C ILE A 180 -2.56 -3.19 -17.31
N ARG A 181 -3.17 -2.14 -17.90
CA ARG A 181 -4.59 -1.84 -17.76
C ARG A 181 -5.24 -1.53 -19.11
N PRO A 182 -6.56 -1.72 -19.24
CA PRO A 182 -7.28 -1.27 -20.42
C PRO A 182 -7.21 0.25 -20.58
N LEU A 183 -7.18 0.72 -21.83
CA LEU A 183 -7.29 2.14 -22.14
C LEU A 183 -8.72 2.63 -21.91
N VAL A 184 -8.85 3.75 -21.20
CA VAL A 184 -10.16 4.42 -21.01
C VAL A 184 -10.44 5.32 -22.22
N SER A 185 -9.50 6.19 -22.54
CA SER A 185 -9.59 7.14 -23.66
C SER A 185 -9.04 6.54 -24.96
N THR A 186 -9.58 7.01 -26.09
CA THR A 186 -9.01 6.76 -27.42
C THR A 186 -7.63 7.42 -27.53
N VAL A 187 -6.66 6.69 -28.07
CA VAL A 187 -5.32 7.22 -28.34
C VAL A 187 -5.28 7.73 -29.78
N ILE A 188 -4.86 8.98 -29.94
CA ILE A 188 -4.74 9.64 -31.24
C ILE A 188 -3.33 10.21 -31.43
N THR A 189 -2.89 10.27 -32.68
CA THR A 189 -1.66 10.96 -33.09
C THR A 189 -2.06 12.28 -33.74
N PRO A 190 -1.62 13.43 -33.21
CA PRO A 190 -1.85 14.73 -33.86
C PRO A 190 -0.92 14.91 -35.06
N SER A 191 -1.38 15.61 -36.09
CA SER A 191 -0.51 16.14 -37.16
C SER A 191 0.27 17.36 -36.68
N ALA A 192 1.28 17.78 -37.45
CA ALA A 192 2.16 18.91 -37.08
C ALA A 192 1.43 20.26 -36.92
N ASP A 193 0.28 20.42 -37.58
CA ASP A 193 -0.61 21.59 -37.50
C ASP A 193 -1.68 21.47 -36.39
N GLY A 194 -1.65 20.40 -35.58
CA GLY A 194 -2.55 20.22 -34.44
C GLY A 194 -3.90 19.59 -34.78
N CYS A 195 -4.08 19.08 -36.00
CA CYS A 195 -5.27 18.33 -36.40
C CYS A 195 -5.17 16.83 -36.04
N LEU A 196 -6.29 16.12 -36.14
CA LEU A 196 -6.32 14.67 -35.96
C LEU A 196 -5.61 13.98 -37.13
N GLY A 197 -4.49 13.31 -36.85
CA GLY A 197 -3.77 12.50 -37.84
C GLY A 197 -4.32 11.07 -37.92
N HIS A 198 -4.23 10.31 -36.82
CA HIS A 198 -4.66 8.90 -36.78
C HIS A 198 -5.18 8.52 -35.40
N SER A 199 -6.07 7.51 -35.33
CA SER A 199 -6.59 6.94 -34.09
C SER A 199 -6.26 5.46 -34.00
N LEU A 200 -5.64 5.04 -32.89
CA LEU A 200 -5.27 3.65 -32.66
C LEU A 200 -6.49 2.78 -32.29
N GLU A 201 -6.48 1.51 -32.72
CA GLU A 201 -7.52 0.55 -32.34
C GLU A 201 -7.38 0.18 -30.85
N ARG A 202 -8.31 0.68 -30.03
CA ARG A 202 -8.24 0.57 -28.56
C ARG A 202 -8.21 -0.87 -28.04
N SER A 203 -8.86 -1.81 -28.73
CA SER A 203 -8.89 -3.25 -28.41
C SER A 203 -7.50 -3.89 -28.42
N GLN A 204 -6.61 -3.42 -29.30
CA GLN A 204 -5.26 -3.94 -29.50
C GLN A 204 -4.20 -3.31 -28.59
N HIS A 205 -4.56 -2.27 -27.83
CA HIS A 205 -3.61 -1.49 -27.03
C HIS A 205 -3.95 -1.52 -25.54
N ARG A 206 -2.93 -1.32 -24.71
CA ARG A 206 -3.03 -1.29 -23.24
C ARG A 206 -2.20 -0.15 -22.69
N ALA A 207 -2.59 0.36 -21.52
CA ALA A 207 -1.73 1.24 -20.73
C ALA A 207 -0.72 0.38 -19.97
N SER A 208 0.57 0.63 -20.17
CA SER A 208 1.64 0.04 -19.36
C SER A 208 1.67 0.72 -18.00
N GLU A 209 1.68 -0.07 -16.94
CA GLU A 209 1.67 0.38 -15.55
C GLU A 209 2.82 -0.27 -14.76
N MET A 210 2.98 0.20 -13.52
CA MET A 210 3.90 -0.42 -12.56
C MET A 210 3.07 -1.23 -11.55
N PRO A 211 3.61 -2.29 -10.93
CA PRO A 211 5.01 -2.72 -10.97
C PRO A 211 5.40 -3.43 -12.28
N GLN A 212 6.69 -3.36 -12.60
CA GLN A 212 7.34 -4.21 -13.60
C GLN A 212 8.44 -5.02 -12.91
N ALA A 213 8.70 -6.23 -13.39
CA ALA A 213 9.73 -7.10 -12.84
C ALA A 213 10.59 -7.71 -13.95
N PHE A 214 11.85 -7.94 -13.64
CA PHE A 214 12.85 -8.42 -14.60
C PHE A 214 13.82 -9.35 -13.91
N LEU A 215 14.32 -10.38 -14.62
CA LEU A 215 15.58 -10.99 -14.23
C LEU A 215 16.65 -9.90 -14.22
N PHE A 216 17.40 -9.81 -13.12
CA PHE A 216 18.32 -8.70 -12.88
C PHE A 216 19.35 -8.58 -14.00
N ASP A 217 19.93 -9.70 -14.41
CA ASP A 217 20.98 -9.72 -15.44
C ASP A 217 20.49 -9.21 -16.79
N ILE A 218 19.26 -9.57 -17.17
CA ILE A 218 18.63 -9.13 -18.41
C ILE A 218 18.47 -7.61 -18.41
N ILE A 219 17.81 -7.06 -17.38
CA ILE A 219 17.53 -5.63 -17.38
C ILE A 219 18.82 -4.81 -17.20
N TYR A 220 19.75 -5.29 -16.37
CA TYR A 220 21.03 -4.62 -16.18
C TYR A 220 21.85 -4.59 -17.48
N GLN A 221 21.89 -5.69 -18.22
CA GLN A 221 22.49 -5.75 -19.55
C GLN A 221 21.79 -4.84 -20.56
N ALA A 222 20.45 -4.76 -20.53
CA ALA A 222 19.69 -3.86 -21.40
C ALA A 222 20.05 -2.39 -21.14
N TYR A 223 20.19 -1.98 -19.88
CA TYR A 223 20.60 -0.63 -19.51
C TYR A 223 22.07 -0.33 -19.89
N HIS A 224 22.96 -1.31 -19.84
CA HIS A 224 24.35 -1.15 -20.29
C HIS A 224 24.49 -0.98 -21.80
N GLN A 225 23.64 -1.66 -22.58
CA GLN A 225 23.62 -1.53 -24.05
C GLN A 225 22.76 -0.37 -24.55
N CYS A 226 21.98 0.26 -23.67
CA CYS A 226 21.04 1.32 -24.01
C CYS A 226 21.77 2.54 -24.60
N SER A 227 21.24 3.12 -25.67
CA SER A 227 21.78 4.37 -26.22
C SER A 227 21.47 5.54 -25.29
N ASP A 228 22.28 6.60 -25.34
CA ASP A 228 21.98 7.83 -24.59
C ASP A 228 20.61 8.41 -24.98
N TYR A 229 20.23 8.33 -26.26
CA TYR A 229 18.92 8.76 -26.73
C TYR A 229 17.78 8.00 -26.01
N ASP A 230 17.86 6.68 -25.91
CA ASP A 230 16.84 5.89 -25.23
C ASP A 230 16.88 6.09 -23.71
N LEU A 231 18.05 6.34 -23.12
CA LEU A 231 18.18 6.72 -21.71
C LEU A 231 17.54 8.08 -21.41
N ASP A 232 17.57 9.02 -22.36
CA ASP A 232 17.08 10.38 -22.14
C ASP A 232 15.61 10.55 -22.48
N TYR A 233 15.13 9.89 -23.54
CA TYR A 233 13.76 10.05 -24.06
C TYR A 233 12.87 8.82 -23.86
N GLY A 234 13.45 7.67 -23.51
CA GLY A 234 12.69 6.46 -23.23
C GLY A 234 11.76 6.61 -22.03
N THR A 235 10.62 5.91 -22.07
CA THR A 235 9.64 5.92 -20.98
C THR A 235 9.33 4.52 -20.42
N GLU A 236 9.76 3.46 -21.11
CA GLU A 236 9.29 2.10 -20.91
C GLU A 236 10.46 1.10 -20.77
N CYS A 237 10.57 0.43 -19.62
CA CYS A 237 11.66 -0.51 -19.33
C CYS A 237 11.47 -1.84 -20.07
N LEU A 238 10.22 -2.28 -20.26
CA LEU A 238 9.91 -3.49 -21.04
C LEU A 238 10.40 -3.33 -22.50
N HIS A 239 10.34 -2.12 -23.03
CA HIS A 239 10.84 -1.80 -24.36
C HIS A 239 12.37 -1.93 -24.44
N LEU A 240 13.10 -1.50 -23.39
CA LEU A 240 14.55 -1.69 -23.34
C LEU A 240 14.93 -3.18 -23.31
N ALA A 241 14.24 -3.98 -22.50
CA ALA A 241 14.47 -5.43 -22.45
C ALA A 241 14.21 -6.11 -23.80
N LEU A 242 13.16 -5.68 -24.52
CA LEU A 242 12.87 -6.16 -25.87
C LEU A 242 13.96 -5.73 -26.86
N LYS A 243 14.27 -4.43 -26.93
CA LYS A 243 15.15 -3.85 -27.95
C LYS A 243 16.61 -4.30 -27.81
N TYR A 244 17.11 -4.38 -26.57
CA TYR A 244 18.53 -4.60 -26.30
C TYR A 244 18.88 -6.03 -25.84
N CYS A 245 17.87 -6.83 -25.49
CA CYS A 245 18.08 -8.21 -25.03
C CYS A 245 17.15 -9.23 -25.71
N ASN A 246 16.28 -8.80 -26.64
CA ASN A 246 15.32 -9.65 -27.35
C ASN A 246 14.37 -10.42 -26.39
N ILE A 247 13.99 -9.79 -25.28
CA ILE A 247 13.10 -10.39 -24.28
C ILE A 247 11.68 -9.86 -24.44
N ASN A 248 10.78 -10.74 -24.86
CA ASN A 248 9.35 -10.45 -24.93
C ASN A 248 8.73 -10.49 -23.54
N ALA A 249 8.43 -9.34 -22.96
CA ALA A 249 7.89 -9.29 -21.61
C ALA A 249 6.46 -9.86 -21.51
N LYS A 250 6.17 -10.58 -20.42
CA LYS A 250 4.81 -11.03 -20.10
C LYS A 250 3.97 -9.86 -19.58
N LEU A 251 2.81 -9.64 -20.18
CA LEU A 251 1.85 -8.64 -19.72
C LEU A 251 0.88 -9.25 -18.71
N VAL A 252 0.75 -8.61 -17.55
CA VAL A 252 -0.05 -9.08 -16.41
C VAL A 252 -1.18 -8.08 -16.14
N GLU A 253 -2.42 -8.53 -16.14
CA GLU A 253 -3.57 -7.64 -15.86
C GLU A 253 -3.50 -7.09 -14.43
N GLY A 254 -3.57 -5.76 -14.31
CA GLY A 254 -3.48 -5.01 -13.06
C GLY A 254 -4.82 -4.43 -12.62
N SER A 255 -4.98 -4.19 -11.31
CA SER A 255 -6.17 -3.55 -10.75
C SER A 255 -6.22 -2.04 -11.07
N PRO A 256 -7.39 -1.39 -10.95
CA PRO A 256 -7.49 0.06 -11.11
C PRO A 256 -6.52 0.82 -10.22
N ASP A 257 -6.32 0.38 -8.98
CA ASP A 257 -5.44 0.95 -7.93
C ASP A 257 -4.01 1.27 -8.35
N LEU A 258 -3.54 0.67 -9.45
CA LEU A 258 -2.18 0.88 -9.93
C LEU A 258 -1.94 2.27 -10.53
N TRP A 259 -2.93 3.15 -10.71
CA TRP A 259 -2.74 4.45 -11.36
C TRP A 259 -1.65 5.31 -10.71
N LYS A 260 -1.01 6.14 -11.54
CA LYS A 260 0.03 7.08 -11.12
C LYS A 260 -0.59 8.38 -10.60
N VAL A 261 -0.21 8.80 -9.40
CA VAL A 261 -0.53 10.15 -8.94
C VAL A 261 0.26 11.17 -9.79
N THR A 262 -0.46 11.92 -10.63
CA THR A 262 0.14 12.79 -11.65
C THR A 262 -0.32 14.23 -11.51
N PHE A 263 -1.60 14.44 -11.23
CA PHE A 263 -2.25 15.74 -11.12
C PHE A 263 -2.80 15.98 -9.70
N LYS A 264 -3.16 17.24 -9.39
CA LYS A 264 -3.72 17.62 -8.09
C LYS A 264 -4.99 16.83 -7.73
N ARG A 265 -5.85 16.56 -8.72
CA ARG A 265 -7.06 15.73 -8.50
C ARG A 265 -6.74 14.31 -8.02
N ASP A 266 -5.59 13.77 -8.44
CA ASP A 266 -5.15 12.43 -8.05
C ASP A 266 -4.69 12.41 -6.58
N LEU A 267 -4.21 13.54 -6.04
CA LEU A 267 -3.89 13.68 -4.61
C LEU A 267 -5.16 13.59 -3.77
N TYR A 268 -6.25 14.24 -4.19
CA TYR A 268 -7.53 14.14 -3.49
C TYR A 268 -8.08 12.72 -3.52
N ALA A 269 -8.03 12.06 -4.69
CA ALA A 269 -8.42 10.66 -4.79
C ALA A 269 -7.56 9.76 -3.88
N ALA A 270 -6.24 9.94 -3.89
CA ALA A 270 -5.34 9.18 -3.03
C ALA A 270 -5.62 9.43 -1.54
N GLU A 271 -5.83 10.68 -1.13
CA GLU A 271 -6.17 11.01 0.26
C GLU A 271 -7.46 10.33 0.71
N SER A 272 -8.52 10.40 -0.11
CA SER A 272 -9.80 9.75 0.20
C SER A 272 -9.67 8.24 0.37
N ILE A 273 -8.93 7.58 -0.50
CA ILE A 273 -8.70 6.12 -0.41
C ILE A 273 -7.88 5.77 0.83
N ILE A 274 -6.89 6.59 1.19
CA ILE A 274 -6.14 6.42 2.44
C ILE A 274 -7.07 6.55 3.65
N LYS A 275 -7.91 7.60 3.69
CA LYS A 275 -8.88 7.81 4.79
C LYS A 275 -9.83 6.62 4.92
N GLU A 276 -10.37 6.16 3.80
CA GLU A 276 -11.26 5.00 3.73
C GLU A 276 -10.59 3.72 4.28
N ARG A 277 -9.38 3.39 3.82
CA ARG A 277 -8.63 2.22 4.31
C ARG A 277 -8.34 2.30 5.81
N LEU A 278 -8.01 3.49 6.32
CA LEU A 278 -7.76 3.70 7.74
C LEU A 278 -9.03 3.71 8.60
N ALA A 279 -10.21 3.88 8.00
CA ALA A 279 -11.50 3.88 8.69
C ALA A 279 -12.05 2.46 8.93
N GLN A 280 -11.41 1.43 8.36
CA GLN A 280 -11.88 0.04 8.44
C GLN A 280 -11.57 -0.67 9.77
N GLN A 281 -10.78 -0.06 10.66
CA GLN A 281 -10.46 -0.62 11.98
C GLN A 281 -10.81 0.37 13.07
N ILE A 282 -11.72 -0.03 13.96
CA ILE A 282 -12.18 0.78 15.09
C ILE A 282 -11.99 -0.04 16.36
N CYS A 283 -11.40 0.55 17.38
CA CYS A 283 -11.26 -0.08 18.70
C CYS A 283 -12.07 0.74 19.71
N ILE A 284 -13.01 0.10 20.38
CA ILE A 284 -13.78 0.68 21.48
C ILE A 284 -13.16 0.18 22.78
N VAL A 285 -12.68 1.11 23.59
CA VAL A 285 -12.11 0.83 24.91
C VAL A 285 -13.12 1.29 25.96
N LEU A 286 -13.46 0.42 26.90
CA LEU A 286 -14.45 0.68 27.93
C LEU A 286 -13.86 0.47 29.32
N ASP A 287 -14.27 1.28 30.29
CA ASP A 287 -14.10 0.97 31.71
C ASP A 287 -15.13 -0.08 32.13
N THR A 288 -14.76 -0.94 33.07
CA THR A 288 -15.48 -2.15 33.50
C THR A 288 -16.68 -1.87 34.42
N LYS A 289 -17.09 -0.61 34.61
CA LYS A 289 -18.11 -0.21 35.58
C LYS A 289 -19.44 0.20 34.92
N GLY A 290 -20.54 -0.39 35.42
CA GLY A 290 -21.90 0.12 35.21
C GLY A 290 -22.41 0.10 33.76
N ASP A 291 -23.17 1.14 33.39
CA ASP A 291 -23.86 1.27 32.10
C ASP A 291 -22.94 1.35 30.87
N ALA A 292 -21.64 1.59 31.08
CA ALA A 292 -20.65 1.69 30.01
C ALA A 292 -20.59 0.44 29.12
N GLY A 293 -20.80 -0.75 29.68
CA GLY A 293 -20.83 -2.00 28.91
C GLY A 293 -22.00 -2.04 27.92
N ARG A 294 -23.20 -1.62 28.35
CA ARG A 294 -24.40 -1.61 27.50
C ARG A 294 -24.26 -0.58 26.38
N VAL A 295 -23.77 0.63 26.70
CA VAL A 295 -23.53 1.68 25.71
C VAL A 295 -22.46 1.27 24.71
N GLY A 296 -21.37 0.66 25.17
CA GLY A 296 -20.29 0.19 24.32
C GLY A 296 -20.72 -0.88 23.30
N CYS A 297 -21.52 -1.86 23.73
CA CYS A 297 -22.10 -2.87 22.82
C CYS A 297 -23.03 -2.23 21.78
N LEU A 298 -23.94 -1.33 22.21
CA LEU A 298 -24.82 -0.61 21.29
C LEU A 298 -24.02 0.25 20.30
N LEU A 299 -22.97 0.93 20.78
CA LEU A 299 -22.12 1.75 19.93
C LEU A 299 -21.37 0.91 18.90
N GLN A 300 -20.90 -0.28 19.28
CA GLN A 300 -20.27 -1.23 18.37
C GLN A 300 -21.22 -1.63 17.23
N GLU A 301 -22.47 -2.01 17.56
CA GLU A 301 -23.49 -2.39 16.58
C GLU A 301 -23.85 -1.22 15.66
N MET A 302 -24.08 -0.03 16.23
CA MET A 302 -24.43 1.15 15.46
C MET A 302 -23.28 1.57 14.52
N LEU A 303 -22.03 1.55 14.98
CA LEU A 303 -20.87 1.88 14.13
C LEU A 303 -20.69 0.90 12.96
N LYS A 304 -20.92 -0.40 13.19
CA LYS A 304 -20.91 -1.40 12.11
C LYS A 304 -21.97 -1.08 11.04
N SER A 305 -23.17 -0.67 11.44
CA SER A 305 -24.25 -0.34 10.50
C SER A 305 -24.05 0.99 9.75
N GLN A 306 -23.39 1.98 10.36
CA GLN A 306 -23.24 3.33 9.80
C GLN A 306 -22.11 3.44 8.77
N MET A 307 -21.06 2.64 8.92
CA MET A 307 -19.88 2.65 8.03
C MET A 307 -20.17 1.80 6.78
N LYS A 308 -20.82 2.41 5.78
CA LYS A 308 -21.12 1.75 4.49
C LYS A 308 -19.83 1.43 3.71
N GLY A 309 -19.76 0.25 3.07
CA GLY A 309 -18.77 -0.08 2.03
C GLY A 309 -17.72 -1.13 2.41
N ASN A 310 -17.50 -1.38 3.70
CA ASN A 310 -16.77 -2.51 4.27
C ASN A 310 -17.09 -2.51 5.77
N GLU A 311 -17.64 -3.61 6.31
CA GLU A 311 -17.94 -3.69 7.74
C GLU A 311 -16.63 -3.47 8.53
N PRO A 312 -16.50 -2.37 9.29
CA PRO A 312 -15.28 -2.11 10.02
C PRO A 312 -15.08 -3.21 11.05
N LEU A 313 -13.83 -3.64 11.24
CA LEU A 313 -13.49 -4.49 12.36
C LEU A 313 -13.58 -3.62 13.62
N VAL A 314 -14.70 -3.74 14.34
CA VAL A 314 -14.92 -3.05 15.61
C VAL A 314 -14.63 -4.01 16.76
N THR A 315 -13.55 -3.77 17.50
CA THR A 315 -13.13 -4.59 18.64
C THR A 315 -13.47 -3.89 19.96
N LEU A 316 -13.95 -4.65 20.95
CA LEU A 316 -14.17 -4.18 22.31
C LEU A 316 -13.00 -4.62 23.19
N CYS A 317 -12.35 -3.68 23.88
CA CYS A 317 -11.19 -3.93 24.74
C CYS A 317 -11.46 -3.45 26.18
N GLN A 318 -11.05 -4.25 27.16
CA GLN A 318 -11.27 -3.99 28.59
C GLN A 318 -10.08 -3.32 29.31
N ASN A 319 -8.94 -3.10 28.64
CA ASN A 319 -7.72 -2.53 29.24
C ASN A 319 -6.83 -1.79 28.21
N ASP A 320 -6.05 -0.81 28.68
CA ASP A 320 -5.17 0.06 27.88
C ASP A 320 -3.90 -0.62 27.34
N GLN A 321 -3.56 -1.83 27.79
CA GLN A 321 -2.36 -2.55 27.34
C GLN A 321 -2.38 -2.84 25.83
N HIS A 322 -3.57 -2.94 25.21
CA HIS A 322 -3.71 -3.11 23.77
C HIS A 322 -3.39 -1.82 22.99
N LEU A 323 -3.66 -0.66 23.60
CA LEU A 323 -3.42 0.66 22.99
C LEU A 323 -1.93 0.94 22.84
N GLN A 324 -1.09 0.58 23.82
CA GLN A 324 0.35 0.83 23.76
C GLN A 324 1.01 0.15 22.55
N ASN A 325 0.59 -1.07 22.20
CA ASN A 325 1.11 -1.77 21.03
C ASN A 325 0.64 -1.16 19.70
N ILE A 326 -0.57 -0.58 19.66
CA ILE A 326 -1.11 0.11 18.48
C ILE A 326 -0.35 1.43 18.24
N PHE A 327 -0.04 2.17 19.32
CA PHE A 327 0.70 3.44 19.24
C PHE A 327 2.17 3.28 18.84
N VAL A 328 2.81 2.16 19.15
CA VAL A 328 4.25 1.96 18.93
C VAL A 328 4.61 1.63 17.46
N GLY A 329 3.62 1.20 16.66
CA GLY A 329 3.85 0.66 15.32
C GLY A 329 3.33 1.45 14.12
N GLN A 330 2.46 2.45 14.31
CA GLN A 330 1.68 3.01 13.19
C GLN A 330 2.08 4.42 12.76
N CYS A 331 2.19 4.58 11.44
CA CYS A 331 2.65 5.79 10.74
C CYS A 331 1.47 6.63 10.18
N TYR A 332 0.30 6.57 10.82
CA TYR A 332 -0.93 7.22 10.35
C TYR A 332 -1.53 8.10 11.44
N SER A 333 -2.42 9.03 11.05
CA SER A 333 -3.15 9.81 12.05
C SER A 333 -4.07 8.91 12.85
N PHE A 334 -3.96 8.96 14.18
CA PHE A 334 -4.81 8.18 15.08
C PHE A 334 -5.98 9.05 15.52
N ILE A 335 -7.19 8.51 15.56
CA ILE A 335 -8.36 9.21 16.09
C ILE A 335 -8.72 8.61 17.44
N CYS A 336 -8.70 9.45 18.48
CA CYS A 336 -9.18 9.12 19.81
C CYS A 336 -10.46 9.93 20.06
N ILE A 337 -11.53 9.27 20.46
CA ILE A 337 -12.79 9.93 20.80
C ILE A 337 -13.13 9.54 22.23
N ASN A 338 -13.05 10.50 23.14
CA ASN A 338 -13.41 10.29 24.53
C ASN A 338 -14.92 10.43 24.68
N VAL A 339 -15.60 9.36 25.06
CA VAL A 339 -17.06 9.32 25.17
C VAL A 339 -17.46 9.42 26.64
N HIS A 340 -18.07 10.53 27.01
CA HIS A 340 -18.60 10.77 28.35
C HIS A 340 -20.09 10.41 28.38
N LEU A 341 -20.47 9.58 29.33
CA LEU A 341 -21.85 9.13 29.52
C LEU A 341 -22.47 9.92 30.67
N HIS A 342 -23.61 10.55 30.42
CA HIS A 342 -24.31 11.32 31.45
C HIS A 342 -25.80 10.96 31.48
N ASP A 343 -26.23 10.37 32.59
CA ASP A 343 -27.64 10.09 32.88
C ASP A 343 -28.35 11.39 33.28
N SER A 344 -29.49 11.69 32.67
CA SER A 344 -30.08 13.03 32.69
C SER A 344 -30.93 13.35 33.92
N GLU A 345 -30.89 12.56 35.00
CA GLU A 345 -31.70 12.86 36.20
C GLU A 345 -31.24 14.12 36.97
N THR A 346 -30.02 14.63 36.74
CA THR A 346 -29.57 15.94 37.28
C THR A 346 -28.69 16.71 36.28
N PRO A 347 -29.11 17.89 35.77
CA PRO A 347 -28.31 18.66 34.82
C PRO A 347 -27.32 19.57 35.56
N SER A 348 -26.10 19.09 35.84
CA SER A 348 -24.99 19.97 36.23
C SER A 348 -24.04 20.19 35.06
N LEU A 349 -24.05 21.40 34.51
CA LEU A 349 -23.18 21.82 33.39
C LEU A 349 -21.73 22.12 33.81
N SER A 350 -21.37 22.00 35.09
CA SER A 350 -20.03 22.32 35.59
C SER A 350 -18.98 21.28 35.21
N GLY A 351 -19.31 19.99 35.27
CA GLY A 351 -18.39 18.89 34.90
C GLY A 351 -17.92 18.92 33.44
N PRO A 352 -18.84 19.04 32.45
CA PRO A 352 -18.47 19.10 31.03
C PRO A 352 -17.50 20.23 30.66
N VAL A 353 -17.51 21.34 31.41
CA VAL A 353 -16.65 22.52 31.17
C VAL A 353 -15.22 22.27 31.65
N GLU A 354 -15.04 21.59 32.79
CA GLU A 354 -13.71 21.17 33.26
C GLU A 354 -13.11 20.07 32.36
N ASP A 355 -13.94 19.11 31.94
CA ASP A 355 -13.56 18.06 30.98
C ASP A 355 -13.14 18.65 29.62
N LEU A 356 -13.82 19.71 29.17
CA LEU A 356 -13.49 20.47 27.94
C LEU A 356 -12.07 21.08 27.99
N VAL A 357 -11.70 21.69 29.11
CA VAL A 357 -10.37 22.29 29.29
C VAL A 357 -9.30 21.20 29.27
N GLY A 358 -9.55 20.07 29.95
CA GLY A 358 -8.64 18.92 29.94
C GLY A 358 -8.46 18.30 28.56
N ILE A 359 -9.55 18.08 27.81
CA ILE A 359 -9.51 17.51 26.46
C ILE A 359 -8.75 18.42 25.49
N ARG A 360 -8.96 19.74 25.55
CA ARG A 360 -8.28 20.69 24.67
C ARG A 360 -6.77 20.67 24.87
N ASP A 361 -6.33 20.75 26.12
CA ASP A 361 -4.90 20.80 26.44
C ASP A 361 -4.22 19.46 26.11
N PHE A 362 -4.89 18.33 26.37
CA PHE A 362 -4.43 17.00 25.96
C PHE A 362 -4.36 16.87 24.44
N ALA A 363 -5.38 17.32 23.71
CA ALA A 363 -5.41 17.27 22.25
C ALA A 363 -4.22 18.01 21.61
N GLU A 364 -3.87 19.21 22.09
CA GLU A 364 -2.71 19.96 21.59
C GLU A 364 -1.38 19.26 21.89
N GLN A 365 -1.24 18.63 23.06
CA GLN A 365 -0.04 17.87 23.39
C GLN A 365 0.16 16.68 22.43
N VAL A 366 -0.90 15.90 22.17
CA VAL A 366 -0.79 14.67 21.39
C VAL A 366 -0.90 14.88 19.87
N LYS A 367 -1.37 16.04 19.42
CA LYS A 367 -1.36 16.47 18.01
C LYS A 367 0.04 16.42 17.40
N THR A 368 1.07 16.74 18.19
CA THR A 368 2.49 16.64 17.78
C THR A 368 2.90 15.21 17.42
N ARG A 369 2.19 14.21 17.95
CA ARG A 369 2.34 12.78 17.67
C ARG A 369 1.37 12.27 16.61
N ASN A 370 0.69 13.17 15.88
CA ASN A 370 -0.32 12.88 14.88
C ASN A 370 -1.55 12.14 15.45
N ILE A 371 -1.91 12.43 16.70
CA ILE A 371 -3.12 11.92 17.36
C ILE A 371 -4.17 13.03 17.37
N PHE A 372 -5.35 12.75 16.83
CA PHE A 372 -6.50 13.64 16.81
C PHE A 372 -7.46 13.21 17.90
N VAL A 373 -7.62 14.07 18.91
CA VAL A 373 -8.50 13.80 20.05
C VAL A 373 -9.76 14.64 19.93
N TYR A 374 -10.91 13.99 20.08
CA TYR A 374 -12.23 14.62 20.12
C TYR A 374 -12.94 14.18 21.40
N GLY A 375 -13.79 15.03 21.96
CA GLY A 375 -14.73 14.66 23.01
C GLY A 375 -16.13 14.44 22.44
N LEU A 376 -16.86 13.45 22.96
CA LEU A 376 -18.27 13.24 22.67
C LEU A 376 -19.03 13.03 23.99
N LEU A 377 -19.97 13.90 24.27
CA LEU A 377 -20.88 13.79 25.40
C LEU A 377 -22.19 13.14 24.93
N VAL A 378 -22.54 12.01 25.54
CA VAL A 378 -23.75 11.25 25.23
C VAL A 378 -24.70 11.40 26.40
N HIS A 379 -25.73 12.24 26.23
CA HIS A 379 -26.80 12.41 27.21
C HIS A 379 -27.92 11.42 26.91
N TYR A 380 -28.22 10.55 27.87
CA TYR A 380 -29.28 9.57 27.69
C TYR A 380 -30.23 9.51 28.88
N THR A 381 -31.47 9.16 28.57
CA THR A 381 -32.43 8.58 29.51
C THR A 381 -32.66 7.13 29.09
N GLN A 382 -33.05 6.25 30.01
CA GLN A 382 -33.18 4.82 29.69
C GLN A 382 -34.11 4.53 28.49
N GLY A 383 -35.12 5.37 28.23
CA GLY A 383 -36.05 5.24 27.11
C GLY A 383 -35.53 5.74 25.75
N GLN A 384 -34.47 6.56 25.71
CA GLN A 384 -33.94 7.17 24.48
C GLN A 384 -32.53 6.71 24.11
N LEU A 385 -31.92 5.84 24.93
CA LEU A 385 -30.53 5.42 24.81
C LEU A 385 -30.15 4.99 23.38
N GLN A 386 -30.99 4.19 22.72
CA GLN A 386 -30.66 3.67 21.37
C GLN A 386 -30.56 4.78 20.32
N GLU A 387 -31.44 5.79 20.37
CA GLU A 387 -31.42 6.91 19.42
C GLU A 387 -30.24 7.85 19.69
N THR A 388 -29.94 8.15 20.96
CA THR A 388 -28.75 8.94 21.33
C THR A 388 -27.46 8.24 20.90
N VAL A 389 -27.32 6.94 21.17
CA VAL A 389 -26.14 6.16 20.76
C VAL A 389 -26.02 6.11 19.24
N LYS A 390 -27.13 6.02 18.51
CA LYS A 390 -27.12 6.09 17.04
C LYS A 390 -26.63 7.44 16.53
N ARG A 391 -27.03 8.56 17.14
CA ARG A 391 -26.49 9.89 16.81
C ARG A 391 -25.01 10.00 17.12
N GLY A 392 -24.59 9.50 18.29
CA GLY A 392 -23.19 9.44 18.68
C GLY A 392 -22.35 8.63 17.70
N ALA A 393 -22.85 7.46 17.27
CA ALA A 393 -22.20 6.63 16.25
C ALA A 393 -22.05 7.38 14.91
N ALA A 394 -23.06 8.14 14.49
CA ALA A 394 -22.99 8.93 13.26
C ALA A 394 -21.94 10.06 13.36
N ILE A 395 -21.85 10.74 14.51
CA ILE A 395 -20.81 11.75 14.77
C ILE A 395 -19.41 11.11 14.73
N ILE A 396 -19.23 9.99 15.42
CA ILE A 396 -17.96 9.24 15.43
C ILE A 396 -17.57 8.82 14.01
N ALA A 397 -18.50 8.25 13.25
CA ALA A 397 -18.29 7.88 11.86
C ALA A 397 -17.85 9.08 11.01
N GLY A 398 -18.49 10.24 11.17
CA GLY A 398 -18.12 11.48 10.49
C GLY A 398 -16.71 11.95 10.83
N LEU A 399 -16.34 11.94 12.12
CA LEU A 399 -14.99 12.29 12.57
C LEU A 399 -13.92 11.35 12.00
N ILE A 400 -14.21 10.04 12.00
CA ILE A 400 -13.32 9.00 11.44
C ILE A 400 -13.13 9.17 9.93
N GLN A 401 -14.21 9.50 9.20
CA GLN A 401 -14.16 9.68 7.75
C GLN A 401 -13.44 10.99 7.36
N ASP A 402 -13.70 12.09 8.06
CA ASP A 402 -13.12 13.40 7.70
C ASP A 402 -11.64 13.52 8.11
N ARG A 403 -11.25 12.94 9.26
CA ARG A 403 -9.88 13.02 9.81
C ARG A 403 -9.38 14.46 9.90
N ASN A 404 -10.23 15.36 10.38
CA ASN A 404 -9.99 16.79 10.34
C ASN A 404 -9.37 17.31 11.63
N SER A 405 -8.12 17.77 11.51
CA SER A 405 -7.33 18.26 12.63
C SER A 405 -7.83 19.59 13.22
N ARG A 406 -8.77 20.29 12.56
CA ARG A 406 -9.31 21.57 13.04
C ARG A 406 -10.36 21.41 14.14
N LEU A 407 -10.96 20.23 14.25
CA LEU A 407 -11.98 19.92 15.24
C LEU A 407 -11.41 19.26 16.51
N ILE A 408 -10.09 19.09 16.60
CA ILE A 408 -9.48 18.47 17.78
C ILE A 408 -9.72 19.34 19.02
N GLY A 409 -9.82 18.68 20.17
CA GLY A 409 -10.06 19.36 21.45
C GLY A 409 -11.49 19.87 21.64
N GLN A 410 -12.39 19.65 20.69
CA GLN A 410 -13.80 20.02 20.81
C GLN A 410 -14.59 18.93 21.54
N LEU A 411 -15.58 19.35 22.35
CA LEU A 411 -16.59 18.47 22.93
C LEU A 411 -17.88 18.57 22.09
N LEU A 412 -18.23 17.48 21.42
CA LEU A 412 -19.47 17.34 20.66
C LEU A 412 -20.56 16.74 21.55
N VAL A 413 -21.82 16.91 21.20
CA VAL A 413 -22.96 16.40 21.96
C VAL A 413 -23.86 15.56 21.05
N ALA A 414 -24.25 14.37 21.51
CA ALA A 414 -25.14 13.44 20.82
C ALA A 414 -26.50 13.32 21.52
#